data_AF-A0A1F5JR93-F1
#
_entry.id   AF-A0A1F5JR93-F1
#
_cell.length_a   1.000
_cell.length_b   1.000
_cell.length_c   1.000
_cell.angle_alpha   90.00
_cell.angle_beta   90.00
_cell.angle_gamma   90.00
#
_symmetry.space_group_name_H-M   'P 1'
#
loop_
_entity.id
_entity.type
_entity.pdbx_description
1 polymer ?
#
loop_
_entity_poly.entity_id
_entity_poly.type
_entity_poly.pdbx_seq_one_letter_code
_entity_poly.pdbx_strand_id
1 'polypeptide(L)'
;MIKKIFASLILWVLIFIRTTGVTLAQEEKIFATSYEVLHDIASDGTTSVTEKITLRNLTSQYYANQFKMTIGATEIFDVKASDEGGPMEVKTQQVDSLTVIDVKFNTAVAGLDKTLNWTLQFKSKDFAEKIGKVWEIRAPRISSSDIEKYSLTMSIPQSFGEPTLITPTPKTSVLSAGRMYLTFNRSQLLESGVSASFGQNQLFDFDLTYHLENIGLVPVLTNIALPPDTAFQDVIYQRIEPKPINVTIDNDGNYLAWYKLSRGEKLDIKVIGSAKLYTVSKVKDPILSEALRKKYTQSDKYWEKDNPIILAKLNEILGINPPTETSEKAKLIFRYVVGALKYDSGRLKDDIERFGAVTALNNPTSAVCMEFTDLFIALARSAGIPTRELDGYAYTANPKLRPLSLNQDILHAWPEYFDDKKGWVMVDPTWENTTGGVDYFSKLDLNHFVFAIKGSSSSQPAPAGSYKYQGQDSRDVKVTLSDVDFLGKPQIDVTFENKNPILAGFPGKIKVKVTNLGNAFYPSNDMSISAGKISILNTENLKSGPIPSFGTAEFELGIKTASLFDSYTDEITVLMGGQKFSKQVEVKPFIIFQTAPALGFAIAGLMVVLYLTILGVLIYRKRFAK
;
A
#
# COMPACT_ATOMS: atom_id res chain seq x y z
N MET A 1 13.90 -77.92 34.86
CA MET A 1 12.47 -78.31 34.94
C MET A 1 11.91 -77.64 36.20
N ILE A 2 10.69 -77.08 36.15
CA ILE A 2 10.16 -75.99 37.03
C ILE A 2 10.67 -74.62 36.51
N LYS A 3 10.20 -74.15 35.36
CA LYS A 3 8.84 -73.66 35.07
C LYS A 3 8.44 -72.54 36.03
N LYS A 4 8.45 -71.30 35.52
CA LYS A 4 7.22 -70.68 35.00
C LYS A 4 6.13 -70.48 36.07
N ILE A 5 6.52 -70.10 37.30
CA ILE A 5 5.56 -69.66 38.33
C ILE A 5 5.76 -68.18 38.73
N PHE A 6 6.88 -67.56 38.39
CA PHE A 6 7.13 -66.15 38.75
C PHE A 6 6.75 -65.09 37.69
N ALA A 7 6.11 -65.51 36.59
CA ALA A 7 5.68 -64.61 35.51
C ALA A 7 4.14 -64.45 35.39
N SER A 8 3.38 -64.97 36.37
CA SER A 8 1.91 -64.94 36.33
C SER A 8 1.25 -64.18 37.49
N LEU A 9 2.02 -63.59 38.41
CA LEU A 9 1.47 -62.85 39.56
C LEU A 9 1.80 -61.33 39.57
N ILE A 10 2.48 -60.82 38.54
CA ILE A 10 2.69 -59.38 38.31
C ILE A 10 1.89 -58.90 37.07
N LEU A 11 0.96 -59.73 36.58
CA LEU A 11 0.03 -59.37 35.50
C LEU A 11 -1.42 -59.23 35.99
N TRP A 12 -1.64 -59.10 37.31
CA TRP A 12 -2.96 -58.96 37.93
C TRP A 12 -3.04 -57.82 38.97
N VAL A 13 -2.16 -56.83 38.87
CA VAL A 13 -2.21 -55.58 39.68
C VAL A 13 -2.03 -54.31 38.83
N LEU A 14 -2.08 -54.42 37.49
CA LEU A 14 -1.98 -53.27 36.56
C LEU A 14 -3.20 -53.06 35.65
N ILE A 15 -4.36 -53.66 35.96
CA ILE A 15 -5.61 -53.48 35.20
C ILE A 15 -6.76 -53.05 36.14
N PHE A 16 -6.49 -52.14 37.07
CA PHE A 16 -7.54 -51.41 37.80
C PHE A 16 -7.07 -50.01 38.22
N ILE A 17 -6.51 -49.25 37.28
CA ILE A 17 -6.71 -47.80 37.29
C ILE A 17 -7.78 -47.56 36.24
N ARG A 18 -9.03 -47.53 36.70
CA ARG A 18 -10.07 -46.84 35.96
C ARG A 18 -9.54 -45.43 35.75
N THR A 19 -9.16 -45.12 34.52
CA THR A 19 -9.22 -43.75 34.04
C THR A 19 -10.66 -43.31 34.28
N THR A 20 -10.90 -42.61 35.38
CA THR A 20 -11.97 -41.64 35.41
C THR A 20 -11.64 -40.70 34.26
N GLY A 21 -12.25 -40.95 33.10
CA GLY A 21 -12.31 -39.96 32.06
C GLY A 21 -12.79 -38.71 32.75
N VAL A 22 -11.92 -37.71 32.84
CA VAL A 22 -12.36 -36.34 33.03
C VAL A 22 -13.14 -36.06 31.75
N THR A 23 -14.41 -36.43 31.74
CA THR A 23 -15.40 -35.75 30.93
C THR A 23 -15.31 -34.31 31.38
N LEU A 24 -14.54 -33.51 30.64
CA LEU A 24 -14.76 -32.09 30.56
C LEU A 24 -16.27 -31.95 30.41
N ALA A 25 -16.93 -31.45 31.45
CA ALA A 25 -18.34 -31.16 31.41
C ALA A 25 -18.51 -30.16 30.25
N GLN A 26 -19.00 -30.66 29.13
CA GLN A 26 -19.41 -29.83 28.02
C GLN A 26 -20.56 -29.02 28.61
N GLU A 27 -20.41 -27.69 28.69
CA GLU A 27 -21.49 -26.82 29.16
C GLU A 27 -22.78 -27.22 28.45
N GLU A 28 -23.76 -27.64 29.23
CA GLU A 28 -25.03 -28.11 28.70
C GLU A 28 -25.72 -26.89 28.06
N LYS A 29 -25.80 -26.86 26.73
CA LYS A 29 -26.44 -25.76 26.02
C LYS A 29 -27.90 -25.68 26.44
N ILE A 30 -28.27 -24.58 27.10
CA ILE A 30 -29.61 -24.40 27.67
C ILE A 30 -30.59 -23.92 26.60
N PHE A 31 -30.12 -23.10 25.65
CA PHE A 31 -30.93 -22.52 24.59
C PHE A 31 -30.21 -22.58 23.23
N ALA A 32 -30.99 -22.65 22.16
CA ALA A 32 -30.55 -22.41 20.79
C ALA A 32 -31.28 -21.21 20.20
N THR A 33 -30.60 -20.42 19.37
CA THR A 33 -31.18 -19.23 18.74
C THR A 33 -31.16 -19.33 17.22
N SER A 34 -32.22 -18.88 16.58
CA SER A 34 -32.32 -18.74 15.12
C SER A 34 -32.69 -17.31 14.75
N TYR A 35 -32.06 -16.77 13.70
CA TYR A 35 -32.21 -15.38 13.27
C TYR A 35 -32.56 -15.27 11.79
N GLU A 36 -33.57 -14.46 11.50
CA GLU A 36 -33.79 -13.86 10.17
C GLU A 36 -33.62 -12.35 10.29
N VAL A 37 -32.54 -11.83 9.70
CA VAL A 37 -32.12 -10.43 9.83
C VAL A 37 -32.29 -9.71 8.50
N LEU A 38 -32.97 -8.56 8.53
CA LEU A 38 -33.09 -7.65 7.40
C LEU A 38 -32.40 -6.33 7.74
N HIS A 39 -31.42 -5.95 6.92
CA HIS A 39 -30.85 -4.60 6.89
C HIS A 39 -31.48 -3.85 5.72
N ASP A 40 -32.42 -2.96 6.01
CA ASP A 40 -33.04 -2.10 4.99
C ASP A 40 -32.38 -0.73 4.97
N ILE A 41 -31.61 -0.46 3.93
CA ILE A 41 -30.74 0.71 3.83
C ILE A 41 -31.46 1.80 3.03
N ALA A 42 -31.67 2.96 3.66
CA ALA A 42 -32.26 4.12 3.01
C ALA A 42 -31.22 4.87 2.16
N SER A 43 -31.70 5.74 1.26
CA SER A 43 -30.82 6.50 0.35
C SER A 43 -29.89 7.50 1.06
N ASP A 44 -30.16 7.81 2.32
CA ASP A 44 -29.33 8.67 3.19
C ASP A 44 -28.32 7.87 4.04
N GLY A 45 -28.28 6.53 3.90
CA GLY A 45 -27.42 5.63 4.67
C GLY A 45 -28.03 5.14 5.98
N THR A 46 -29.19 5.67 6.39
CA THR A 46 -29.87 5.18 7.59
C THR A 46 -30.31 3.73 7.36
N THR A 47 -29.82 2.82 8.19
CA THR A 47 -30.12 1.39 8.09
C THR A 47 -31.15 1.01 9.15
N SER A 48 -32.31 0.53 8.70
CA SER A 48 -33.32 -0.06 9.58
C SER A 48 -33.07 -1.56 9.69
N VAL A 49 -32.72 -2.02 10.89
CA VAL A 49 -32.46 -3.43 11.18
C VAL A 49 -33.71 -4.06 11.77
N THR A 50 -34.14 -5.19 11.21
CA THR A 50 -35.19 -6.04 11.78
C THR A 50 -34.65 -7.44 11.99
N GLU A 51 -34.62 -7.89 13.23
CA GLU A 51 -34.21 -9.24 13.60
C GLU A 51 -35.44 -10.01 14.08
N LYS A 52 -35.84 -11.04 13.35
CA LYS A 52 -36.81 -12.04 13.83
C LYS A 52 -36.04 -13.17 14.50
N ILE A 53 -36.30 -13.36 15.78
CA ILE A 53 -35.51 -14.23 16.64
C ILE A 53 -36.41 -15.33 17.18
N THR A 54 -35.95 -16.57 17.03
CA THR A 54 -36.56 -17.75 17.65
C THR A 54 -35.59 -18.31 18.68
N LEU A 55 -35.98 -18.25 19.95
CA LEU A 55 -35.26 -18.86 21.07
C LEU A 55 -35.89 -20.24 21.34
N ARG A 56 -35.17 -21.33 21.06
CA ARG A 56 -35.60 -22.69 21.39
C ARG A 56 -34.96 -23.15 22.70
N ASN A 57 -35.78 -23.65 23.61
CA ASN A 57 -35.32 -24.23 24.85
C ASN A 57 -34.84 -25.66 24.64
N LEU A 58 -33.61 -25.95 25.04
CA LEU A 58 -32.99 -27.28 24.92
C LEU A 58 -33.15 -28.11 26.20
N THR A 59 -33.81 -27.56 27.21
CA THR A 59 -34.02 -28.22 28.51
C THR A 59 -35.47 -28.11 28.97
N SER A 60 -35.88 -28.98 29.89
CA SER A 60 -37.20 -28.89 30.54
C SER A 60 -37.17 -28.06 31.84
N GLN A 61 -35.98 -27.70 32.34
CA GLN A 61 -35.79 -27.16 33.69
C GLN A 61 -35.66 -25.64 33.73
N TYR A 62 -35.27 -25.01 32.63
CA TYR A 62 -34.99 -23.58 32.57
C TYR A 62 -35.98 -22.87 31.64
N TYR A 63 -36.14 -21.56 31.83
CA TYR A 63 -36.78 -20.66 30.88
C TYR A 63 -36.02 -19.33 30.91
N ALA A 64 -36.03 -18.60 29.80
CA ALA A 64 -35.40 -17.28 29.72
C ALA A 64 -36.40 -16.19 30.12
N ASN A 65 -35.97 -15.25 30.95
CA ASN A 65 -36.75 -14.07 31.35
C ASN A 65 -36.32 -12.80 30.62
N GLN A 66 -35.07 -12.76 30.14
CA GLN A 66 -34.47 -11.65 29.44
C GLN A 66 -33.47 -12.15 28.40
N PHE A 67 -33.15 -11.30 27.44
CA PHE A 67 -32.19 -11.56 26.40
C PHE A 67 -31.25 -10.37 26.25
N LYS A 68 -29.96 -10.64 26.35
CA LYS A 68 -28.91 -9.62 26.22
C LYS A 68 -28.11 -9.88 24.96
N MET A 69 -27.99 -8.86 24.12
CA MET A 69 -27.15 -8.90 22.93
C MET A 69 -26.27 -7.67 22.84
N THR A 70 -25.15 -7.81 22.14
CA THR A 70 -24.18 -6.74 21.93
C THR A 70 -24.05 -6.48 20.43
N ILE A 71 -24.24 -5.23 20.02
CA ILE A 71 -24.19 -4.80 18.63
C ILE A 71 -22.92 -3.97 18.43
N GLY A 72 -22.17 -4.27 17.36
CA GLY A 72 -21.01 -3.50 16.91
C GLY A 72 -21.40 -2.18 16.23
N ALA A 73 -22.17 -1.34 16.92
CA ALA A 73 -22.57 -0.02 16.47
C ALA A 73 -22.41 0.98 17.61
N THR A 74 -21.80 2.11 17.29
CA THR A 74 -21.56 3.22 18.19
C THR A 74 -22.85 3.98 18.50
N GLU A 75 -23.76 4.11 17.53
CA GLU A 75 -25.05 4.74 17.75
C GLU A 75 -26.19 3.91 17.15
N ILE A 76 -27.13 3.52 18.02
CA ILE A 76 -28.42 2.95 17.63
C ILE A 76 -29.56 3.80 18.20
N PHE A 77 -30.65 3.90 17.46
CA PHE A 77 -31.84 4.65 17.84
C PHE A 77 -33.12 3.93 17.38
N ASP A 78 -34.28 4.41 17.83
CA ASP A 78 -35.59 3.79 17.56
C ASP A 78 -35.67 2.30 17.96
N VAL A 79 -35.01 1.90 19.05
CA VAL A 79 -34.97 0.50 19.50
C VAL A 79 -36.33 0.06 20.04
N LYS A 80 -36.88 -1.02 19.47
CA LYS A 80 -38.18 -1.60 19.83
C LYS A 80 -38.10 -3.12 19.78
N ALA A 81 -38.73 -3.79 20.73
CA ALA A 81 -38.90 -5.24 20.71
C ALA A 81 -40.38 -5.62 20.93
N SER A 82 -40.81 -6.71 20.33
CA SER A 82 -42.18 -7.23 20.48
C SER A 82 -42.29 -8.73 20.25
N ASP A 83 -43.24 -9.38 20.91
CA ASP A 83 -43.72 -10.74 20.61
C ASP A 83 -45.23 -10.72 20.28
N GLU A 84 -45.85 -11.90 20.22
CA GLU A 84 -47.30 -12.06 20.05
C GLU A 84 -48.12 -11.37 21.16
N GLY A 85 -47.53 -11.14 22.33
CA GLY A 85 -48.14 -10.45 23.47
C GLY A 85 -48.05 -8.92 23.39
N GLY A 86 -47.30 -8.37 22.43
CA GLY A 86 -47.15 -6.93 22.21
C GLY A 86 -45.74 -6.40 22.48
N PRO A 87 -45.58 -5.09 22.75
CA PRO A 87 -44.28 -4.47 23.00
C PRO A 87 -43.58 -5.03 24.25
N MET A 88 -42.26 -5.15 24.20
CA MET A 88 -41.40 -5.58 25.32
C MET A 88 -40.63 -4.42 25.94
N GLU A 89 -40.21 -4.57 27.21
CA GLU A 89 -39.31 -3.62 27.87
C GLU A 89 -37.89 -3.81 27.32
N VAL A 90 -37.30 -2.72 26.81
CA VAL A 90 -35.93 -2.70 26.25
C VAL A 90 -35.09 -1.67 26.98
N LYS A 91 -33.87 -2.04 27.37
CA LYS A 91 -32.85 -1.15 27.90
C LYS A 91 -31.63 -1.19 27.01
N THR A 92 -31.07 -0.03 26.71
CA THR A 92 -29.83 0.08 25.95
C THR A 92 -28.74 0.70 26.81
N GLN A 93 -27.53 0.19 26.67
CA GLN A 93 -26.34 0.73 27.32
C GLN A 93 -25.20 0.76 26.31
N GLN A 94 -24.62 1.94 26.12
CA GLN A 94 -23.41 2.08 25.32
C GLN A 94 -22.20 1.70 26.20
N VAL A 95 -21.37 0.80 25.68
CA VAL A 95 -20.11 0.38 26.30
C VAL A 95 -19.03 0.48 25.23
N ASP A 96 -18.17 1.49 25.34
CA ASP A 96 -17.13 1.82 24.35
C ASP A 96 -17.69 2.06 22.93
N SER A 97 -17.40 1.16 21.99
CA SER A 97 -17.89 1.19 20.60
C SER A 97 -19.04 0.22 20.35
N LEU A 98 -19.56 -0.40 21.41
CA LEU A 98 -20.60 -1.41 21.36
C LEU A 98 -21.87 -0.89 22.02
N THR A 99 -23.02 -1.30 21.51
CA THR A 99 -24.30 -1.09 22.20
C THR A 99 -24.83 -2.41 22.72
N VAL A 100 -25.03 -2.49 24.03
CA VAL A 100 -25.69 -3.61 24.70
C VAL A 100 -27.19 -3.35 24.73
N ILE A 101 -27.97 -4.28 24.22
CA ILE A 101 -29.44 -4.27 24.27
C ILE A 101 -29.88 -5.39 25.22
N ASP A 102 -30.66 -5.02 26.23
CA ASP A 102 -31.29 -5.91 27.19
C ASP A 102 -32.80 -5.88 26.97
N VAL A 103 -33.38 -7.02 26.58
CA VAL A 103 -34.80 -7.18 26.27
C VAL A 103 -35.44 -8.10 27.30
N LYS A 104 -36.46 -7.62 27.99
CA LYS A 104 -37.22 -8.43 28.94
C LYS A 104 -38.43 -9.05 28.26
N PHE A 105 -38.57 -10.37 28.36
CA PHE A 105 -39.65 -11.10 27.71
C PHE A 105 -40.99 -10.88 28.43
N ASN A 106 -42.08 -10.78 27.66
CA ASN A 106 -43.43 -10.64 28.20
C ASN A 106 -43.94 -11.96 28.82
N THR A 107 -43.49 -13.09 28.30
CA THR A 107 -43.91 -14.43 28.73
C THR A 107 -42.72 -15.35 28.97
N ALA A 108 -42.86 -16.21 29.97
CA ALA A 108 -41.91 -17.27 30.25
C ALA A 108 -42.31 -18.55 29.50
N VAL A 109 -41.44 -19.02 28.60
CA VAL A 109 -41.66 -20.26 27.84
C VAL A 109 -40.73 -21.35 28.36
N ALA A 110 -41.30 -22.29 29.13
CA ALA A 110 -40.58 -23.43 29.70
C ALA A 110 -40.95 -24.74 28.99
N GLY A 111 -39.99 -25.68 28.95
CA GLY A 111 -40.20 -27.02 28.40
C GLY A 111 -39.29 -27.32 27.21
N LEU A 112 -38.88 -28.59 27.11
CA LEU A 112 -37.99 -29.07 26.05
C LEU A 112 -38.61 -28.79 24.66
N ASP A 113 -37.80 -28.24 23.76
CA ASP A 113 -38.13 -27.85 22.39
C ASP A 113 -39.22 -26.78 22.24
N LYS A 114 -39.66 -26.15 23.34
CA LYS A 114 -40.54 -24.99 23.26
C LYS A 114 -39.78 -23.78 22.73
N THR A 115 -40.47 -22.97 21.94
CA THR A 115 -39.90 -21.82 21.25
C THR A 115 -40.56 -20.53 21.68
N LEU A 116 -39.75 -19.49 21.88
CA LEU A 116 -40.21 -18.10 22.03
C LEU A 116 -39.81 -17.33 20.77
N ASN A 117 -40.81 -16.83 20.04
CA ASN A 117 -40.61 -16.01 18.85
C ASN A 117 -40.82 -14.54 19.21
N TRP A 118 -39.87 -13.70 18.80
CA TRP A 118 -39.92 -12.27 19.05
C TRP A 118 -39.16 -11.52 17.97
N THR A 119 -39.39 -10.21 17.89
CA THR A 119 -38.75 -9.33 16.90
C THR A 119 -38.08 -8.17 17.60
N LEU A 120 -36.84 -7.88 17.19
CA LEU A 120 -36.11 -6.67 17.55
C LEU A 120 -36.00 -5.76 16.33
N GLN A 121 -36.20 -4.47 16.53
CA GLN A 121 -36.04 -3.43 15.51
C GLN A 121 -35.23 -2.28 16.08
N PHE A 122 -34.30 -1.77 15.28
CA PHE A 122 -33.55 -0.56 15.60
C PHE A 122 -33.01 0.08 14.32
N LYS A 123 -32.49 1.30 14.43
CA LYS A 123 -31.83 2.00 13.34
C LYS A 123 -30.40 2.37 13.71
N SER A 124 -29.53 2.43 12.71
CA SER A 124 -28.16 2.94 12.85
C SER A 124 -27.67 3.57 11.55
N LYS A 125 -26.70 4.48 11.65
CA LYS A 125 -25.96 5.04 10.52
C LYS A 125 -24.60 4.36 10.31
N ASP A 126 -24.21 3.44 11.19
CA ASP A 126 -22.88 2.83 11.16
C ASP A 126 -22.74 1.72 10.10
N PHE A 127 -23.86 1.18 9.60
CA PHE A 127 -23.86 0.08 8.64
C PHE A 127 -23.78 0.52 7.18
N ALA A 128 -24.09 1.77 6.84
CA ALA A 128 -24.04 2.27 5.47
C ALA A 128 -23.61 3.74 5.45
N GLU A 129 -22.51 4.02 4.76
CA GLU A 129 -21.82 5.29 4.80
C GLU A 129 -21.51 5.77 3.38
N LYS A 130 -21.81 7.04 3.09
CA LYS A 130 -21.42 7.68 1.84
C LYS A 130 -20.07 8.37 2.03
N ILE A 131 -19.08 7.95 1.25
CA ILE A 131 -17.74 8.50 1.23
C ILE A 131 -17.48 9.00 -0.18
N GLY A 132 -17.57 10.32 -0.37
CA GLY A 132 -17.38 10.93 -1.69
C GLY A 132 -18.35 10.37 -2.74
N LYS A 133 -17.79 9.68 -3.74
CA LYS A 133 -18.55 9.04 -4.85
C LYS A 133 -18.93 7.60 -4.56
N VAL A 134 -18.54 7.07 -3.40
CA VAL A 134 -18.65 5.66 -3.03
C VAL A 134 -19.61 5.49 -1.87
N TRP A 135 -20.34 4.38 -1.86
CA TRP A 135 -21.07 3.90 -0.69
C TRP A 135 -20.39 2.66 -0.13
N GLU A 136 -20.22 2.62 1.18
CA GLU A 136 -19.71 1.46 1.89
C GLU A 136 -20.74 0.94 2.86
N ILE A 137 -21.00 -0.37 2.77
CA ILE A 137 -22.03 -1.07 3.51
C ILE A 137 -21.39 -2.24 4.25
N ARG A 138 -21.76 -2.42 5.51
CA ARG A 138 -21.10 -3.36 6.43
C ARG A 138 -22.12 -4.10 7.28
N ALA A 139 -21.82 -5.35 7.61
CA ALA A 139 -22.48 -6.07 8.67
C ALA A 139 -21.44 -6.89 9.46
N PRO A 140 -21.50 -6.91 10.80
CA PRO A 140 -20.52 -7.62 11.62
C PRO A 140 -20.60 -9.13 11.42
N ARG A 141 -19.51 -9.84 11.74
CA ARG A 141 -19.50 -11.31 11.81
C ARG A 141 -20.33 -11.82 12.98
N ILE A 142 -20.76 -13.08 12.94
CA ILE A 142 -21.42 -13.74 14.06
C ILE A 142 -20.41 -14.61 14.85
N SER A 143 -20.46 -14.58 16.18
CA SER A 143 -19.45 -15.23 17.04
C SER A 143 -20.00 -16.29 18.01
N SER A 144 -21.32 -16.53 18.05
CA SER A 144 -21.92 -17.42 19.06
C SER A 144 -22.07 -18.88 18.60
N SER A 145 -21.64 -19.81 19.47
CA SER A 145 -21.80 -21.25 19.32
C SER A 145 -23.25 -21.71 19.39
N ASP A 146 -24.17 -20.87 19.88
CA ASP A 146 -25.56 -21.24 20.19
C ASP A 146 -26.55 -20.80 19.12
N ILE A 147 -26.03 -20.20 18.05
CA ILE A 147 -26.78 -19.87 16.84
C ILE A 147 -26.94 -21.15 16.02
N GLU A 148 -28.17 -21.63 15.87
CA GLU A 148 -28.51 -22.79 15.05
C GLU A 148 -28.69 -22.40 13.58
N LYS A 149 -29.46 -21.33 13.33
CA LYS A 149 -29.73 -20.80 11.99
C LYS A 149 -29.52 -19.29 11.98
N TYR A 150 -28.97 -18.79 10.87
CA TYR A 150 -28.79 -17.37 10.66
C TYR A 150 -28.92 -17.05 9.17
N SER A 151 -29.74 -16.07 8.85
CA SER A 151 -29.89 -15.52 7.50
C SER A 151 -29.88 -14.00 7.57
N LEU A 152 -29.00 -13.36 6.81
CA LEU A 152 -28.95 -11.91 6.64
C LEU A 152 -29.39 -11.55 5.22
N THR A 153 -30.32 -10.61 5.10
CA THR A 153 -30.68 -9.96 3.85
C THR A 153 -30.34 -8.48 3.94
N MET A 154 -29.54 -7.99 2.99
CA MET A 154 -29.28 -6.56 2.83
C MET A 154 -30.07 -6.03 1.65
N SER A 155 -30.87 -4.99 1.88
CA SER A 155 -31.73 -4.31 0.91
C SER A 155 -31.13 -2.94 0.63
N ILE A 156 -30.57 -2.77 -0.56
CA ILE A 156 -29.69 -1.65 -0.92
C ILE A 156 -30.32 -0.86 -2.07
N PRO A 157 -30.41 0.48 -2.00
CA PRO A 157 -30.94 1.29 -3.10
C PRO A 157 -30.05 1.20 -4.35
N GLN A 158 -30.66 1.05 -5.55
CA GLN A 158 -29.91 1.08 -6.80
C GLN A 158 -29.21 2.43 -7.05
N SER A 159 -29.67 3.51 -6.41
CA SER A 159 -29.03 4.82 -6.47
C SER A 159 -27.60 4.87 -5.90
N PHE A 160 -27.16 3.82 -5.19
CA PHE A 160 -25.79 3.71 -4.70
C PHE A 160 -24.78 3.40 -5.82
N GLY A 161 -25.27 3.00 -7.00
CA GLY A 161 -24.46 2.68 -8.16
C GLY A 161 -24.16 1.19 -8.26
N GLU A 162 -23.21 0.84 -9.13
CA GLU A 162 -22.83 -0.55 -9.37
C GLU A 162 -21.99 -1.11 -8.22
N PRO A 163 -22.26 -2.36 -7.78
CA PRO A 163 -21.45 -3.02 -6.77
C PRO A 163 -20.05 -3.23 -7.34
N THR A 164 -19.08 -2.78 -6.59
CA THR A 164 -17.68 -2.83 -7.00
C THR A 164 -16.99 -4.05 -6.39
N LEU A 165 -17.26 -4.32 -5.10
CA LEU A 165 -16.82 -5.54 -4.44
C LEU A 165 -17.71 -5.87 -3.25
N ILE A 166 -18.18 -7.11 -3.17
CA ILE A 166 -19.01 -7.64 -2.09
C ILE A 166 -18.32 -8.89 -1.53
N THR A 167 -18.08 -8.89 -0.23
CA THR A 167 -17.44 -9.99 0.49
C THR A 167 -18.20 -10.28 1.79
N PRO A 168 -18.47 -11.55 2.14
CA PRO A 168 -18.30 -12.75 1.32
C PRO A 168 -19.15 -12.69 0.04
N THR A 169 -18.96 -13.62 -0.91
CA THR A 169 -19.83 -13.69 -2.09
C THR A 169 -21.26 -14.00 -1.65
N PRO A 170 -22.27 -13.19 -2.01
CA PRO A 170 -23.64 -13.41 -1.55
C PRO A 170 -24.19 -14.74 -2.08
N LYS A 171 -24.99 -15.44 -1.26
CA LYS A 171 -25.69 -16.66 -1.68
C LYS A 171 -26.65 -16.38 -2.83
N THR A 172 -27.35 -15.25 -2.76
CA THR A 172 -28.18 -14.74 -3.86
C THR A 172 -27.99 -13.23 -4.00
N SER A 173 -27.99 -12.74 -5.24
CA SER A 173 -28.04 -11.32 -5.58
C SER A 173 -29.20 -11.11 -6.56
N VAL A 174 -30.19 -10.32 -6.16
CA VAL A 174 -31.39 -10.06 -6.97
C VAL A 174 -31.65 -8.56 -7.02
N LEU A 175 -31.80 -8.02 -8.23
CA LEU A 175 -32.28 -6.66 -8.44
C LEU A 175 -33.79 -6.70 -8.64
N SER A 176 -34.55 -6.00 -7.78
CA SER A 176 -36.01 -5.92 -7.87
C SER A 176 -36.51 -4.58 -7.34
N ALA A 177 -37.48 -3.98 -8.04
CA ALA A 177 -38.12 -2.72 -7.63
C ALA A 177 -37.13 -1.58 -7.27
N GLY A 178 -36.04 -1.44 -8.03
CA GLY A 178 -35.03 -0.39 -7.79
C GLY A 178 -34.13 -0.64 -6.56
N ARG A 179 -34.10 -1.88 -6.05
CA ARG A 179 -33.28 -2.28 -4.90
C ARG A 179 -32.53 -3.57 -5.19
N MET A 180 -31.29 -3.65 -4.71
CA MET A 180 -30.47 -4.85 -4.74
C MET A 180 -30.63 -5.60 -3.42
N TYR A 181 -30.96 -6.88 -3.50
CA TYR A 181 -31.10 -7.78 -2.36
C TYR A 181 -29.95 -8.77 -2.34
N LEU A 182 -29.12 -8.70 -1.31
CA LEU A 182 -27.99 -9.60 -1.08
C LEU A 182 -28.32 -10.51 0.11
N THR A 183 -28.23 -11.83 -0.07
CA THR A 183 -28.46 -12.78 1.03
C THR A 183 -27.21 -13.52 1.45
N PHE A 184 -27.05 -13.72 2.76
CA PHE A 184 -25.92 -14.41 3.38
C PHE A 184 -26.41 -15.41 4.40
N ASN A 185 -25.73 -16.55 4.49
CA ASN A 185 -26.08 -17.61 5.42
C ASN A 185 -25.13 -17.67 6.63
N ARG A 186 -25.49 -18.51 7.61
CA ARG A 186 -24.71 -18.75 8.83
C ARG A 186 -23.25 -19.14 8.56
N SER A 187 -22.97 -20.07 7.64
CA SER A 187 -21.59 -20.53 7.42
C SER A 187 -20.70 -19.41 6.89
N GLN A 188 -21.22 -18.55 6.02
CA GLN A 188 -20.50 -17.38 5.50
C GLN A 188 -20.21 -16.35 6.60
N LEU A 189 -21.20 -16.09 7.46
CA LEU A 189 -21.09 -15.06 8.50
C LEU A 189 -20.31 -15.49 9.75
N LEU A 190 -20.12 -16.81 9.94
CA LEU A 190 -19.18 -17.36 10.91
C LEU A 190 -17.73 -17.17 10.48
N GLU A 191 -17.47 -17.17 9.17
CA GLU A 191 -16.13 -16.97 8.63
C GLU A 191 -15.72 -15.50 8.62
N SER A 192 -16.63 -14.59 8.23
CA SER A 192 -16.36 -13.16 8.07
C SER A 192 -17.64 -12.30 8.12
N GLY A 193 -17.51 -11.02 8.48
CA GLY A 193 -18.61 -10.05 8.33
C GLY A 193 -18.87 -9.70 6.86
N VAL A 194 -19.98 -9.01 6.57
CA VAL A 194 -20.25 -8.49 5.22
C VAL A 194 -19.60 -7.13 5.02
N SER A 195 -18.95 -6.96 3.87
CA SER A 195 -18.43 -5.69 3.35
C SER A 195 -18.81 -5.54 1.89
N ALA A 196 -19.59 -4.52 1.56
CA ALA A 196 -20.02 -4.20 0.20
C ALA A 196 -19.68 -2.75 -0.13
N SER A 197 -19.06 -2.51 -1.29
CA SER A 197 -18.73 -1.16 -1.76
C SER A 197 -19.38 -0.92 -3.11
N PHE A 198 -19.92 0.27 -3.31
CA PHE A 198 -20.59 0.71 -4.53
C PHE A 198 -19.94 1.98 -5.02
N GLY A 199 -19.52 2.01 -6.29
CA GLY A 199 -18.71 3.10 -6.86
C GLY A 199 -17.33 2.62 -7.33
N GLN A 200 -16.98 2.93 -8.58
CA GLN A 200 -15.81 2.37 -9.26
C GLN A 200 -14.46 2.97 -8.83
N ASN A 201 -14.48 4.22 -8.37
CA ASN A 201 -13.29 4.96 -7.97
C ASN A 201 -13.63 6.04 -6.96
N GLN A 202 -12.62 6.45 -6.20
CA GLN A 202 -12.69 7.57 -5.27
C GLN A 202 -11.59 8.57 -5.61
N LEU A 203 -11.91 9.85 -5.51
CA LEU A 203 -10.98 10.95 -5.76
C LEU A 203 -10.65 11.67 -4.46
N PHE A 204 -9.38 12.04 -4.34
CA PHE A 204 -8.84 12.83 -3.25
C PHE A 204 -8.06 14.01 -3.82
N ASP A 205 -8.25 15.18 -3.24
CA ASP A 205 -7.33 16.30 -3.39
C ASP A 205 -6.42 16.35 -2.16
N PHE A 206 -5.14 16.65 -2.38
CA PHE A 206 -4.16 16.74 -1.32
C PHE A 206 -3.36 18.04 -1.39
N ASP A 207 -3.09 18.59 -0.21
CA ASP A 207 -2.18 19.70 0.05
C ASP A 207 -1.21 19.21 1.14
N LEU A 208 0.02 18.95 0.74
CA LEU A 208 1.07 18.36 1.57
C LEU A 208 2.21 19.37 1.75
N THR A 209 2.62 19.59 3.00
CA THR A 209 3.80 20.38 3.34
C THR A 209 4.91 19.46 3.83
N TYR A 210 6.15 19.76 3.45
CA TYR A 210 7.34 19.02 3.86
C TYR A 210 8.37 20.01 4.39
N HIS A 211 8.98 19.67 5.52
CA HIS A 211 10.03 20.47 6.12
C HIS A 211 11.36 19.73 6.04
N LEU A 212 12.30 20.27 5.27
CA LEU A 212 13.67 19.77 5.19
C LEU A 212 14.62 20.73 5.91
N GLU A 213 15.56 20.17 6.67
CA GLU A 213 16.60 20.94 7.34
C GLU A 213 17.95 20.25 7.20
N ASN A 214 18.98 21.04 6.90
CA ASN A 214 20.35 20.58 6.95
C ASN A 214 21.07 21.13 8.19
N ILE A 215 21.00 20.38 9.29
CA ILE A 215 21.74 20.69 10.53
C ILE A 215 23.25 20.42 10.42
N GLY A 216 23.71 19.81 9.33
CA GLY A 216 25.11 19.48 9.09
C GLY A 216 25.96 20.69 8.71
N LEU A 217 27.29 20.50 8.70
CA LEU A 217 28.26 21.55 8.37
C LEU A 217 28.56 21.67 6.86
N VAL A 218 28.03 20.77 6.04
CA VAL A 218 28.27 20.72 4.59
C VAL A 218 26.94 20.64 3.83
N PRO A 219 26.88 21.11 2.57
CA PRO A 219 25.68 20.94 1.76
C PRO A 219 25.32 19.47 1.58
N VAL A 220 24.03 19.15 1.63
CA VAL A 220 23.51 17.79 1.46
C VAL A 220 22.57 17.72 0.27
N LEU A 221 22.57 16.57 -0.41
CA LEU A 221 21.54 16.20 -1.35
C LEU A 221 20.56 15.27 -0.62
N THR A 222 19.31 15.70 -0.49
CA THR A 222 18.25 14.97 0.21
C THR A 222 17.01 14.90 -0.66
N ASN A 223 15.98 14.18 -0.22
CA ASN A 223 14.73 14.04 -0.95
C ASN A 223 13.51 14.00 -0.03
N ILE A 224 12.35 14.18 -0.64
CA ILE A 224 11.05 13.86 -0.07
C ILE A 224 10.38 12.77 -0.92
N ALA A 225 9.63 11.88 -0.28
CA ALA A 225 8.76 10.94 -0.98
C ALA A 225 7.42 11.61 -1.30
N LEU A 226 7.05 11.59 -2.57
CA LEU A 226 5.76 12.03 -3.07
C LEU A 226 4.81 10.83 -3.22
N PRO A 227 3.49 11.01 -3.02
CA PRO A 227 2.50 9.95 -3.25
C PRO A 227 2.63 9.35 -4.66
N PRO A 228 3.00 8.08 -4.83
CA PRO A 228 3.29 7.52 -6.15
C PRO A 228 2.04 6.95 -6.83
N ASP A 229 2.12 6.67 -8.14
CA ASP A 229 1.17 5.75 -8.76
C ASP A 229 1.39 4.33 -8.22
N THR A 230 0.30 3.58 -8.07
CA THR A 230 0.35 2.15 -7.71
C THR A 230 -0.55 1.33 -8.63
N ALA A 231 -0.64 0.02 -8.39
CA ALA A 231 -1.64 -0.82 -9.05
C ALA A 231 -3.08 -0.35 -8.75
N PHE A 232 -3.30 0.39 -7.65
CA PHE A 232 -4.61 0.78 -7.14
C PHE A 232 -4.81 2.30 -7.03
N GLN A 233 -3.82 3.12 -7.40
CA GLN A 233 -4.01 4.57 -7.48
C GLN A 233 -3.26 5.19 -8.66
N ASP A 234 -3.80 6.30 -9.18
CA ASP A 234 -3.09 7.27 -10.03
C ASP A 234 -2.95 8.58 -9.27
N VAL A 235 -1.82 9.27 -9.45
CA VAL A 235 -1.53 10.56 -8.82
C VAL A 235 -1.15 11.59 -9.89
N ILE A 236 -1.73 12.78 -9.76
CA ILE A 236 -1.34 13.95 -10.53
C ILE A 236 -0.86 15.06 -9.60
N TYR A 237 0.16 15.80 -10.03
CA TYR A 237 0.73 16.91 -9.29
C TYR A 237 0.42 18.22 -10.00
N GLN A 238 -0.47 19.03 -9.44
CA GLN A 238 -0.74 20.35 -10.00
C GLN A 238 0.41 21.33 -9.70
N ARG A 239 1.05 21.22 -8.53
CA ARG A 239 2.16 22.08 -8.14
C ARG A 239 3.11 21.40 -7.16
N ILE A 240 4.41 21.57 -7.38
CA ILE A 240 5.49 21.29 -6.42
C ILE A 240 6.32 22.56 -6.29
N GLU A 241 6.34 23.16 -5.11
CA GLU A 241 7.00 24.44 -4.87
C GLU A 241 7.81 24.42 -3.57
N PRO A 242 9.13 24.70 -3.61
CA PRO A 242 9.94 24.97 -4.79
C PRO A 242 10.11 23.74 -5.69
N LYS A 243 10.41 23.99 -6.97
CA LYS A 243 10.59 22.92 -7.96
C LYS A 243 11.79 22.04 -7.59
N PRO A 244 11.67 20.71 -7.62
CA PRO A 244 12.78 19.81 -7.32
C PRO A 244 13.84 19.84 -8.44
N ILE A 245 15.05 19.40 -8.09
CA ILE A 245 16.15 19.21 -9.06
C ILE A 245 15.78 18.09 -10.04
N ASN A 246 15.23 17.00 -9.51
CA ASN A 246 14.75 15.86 -10.26
C ASN A 246 13.72 15.09 -9.41
N VAL A 247 12.86 14.33 -10.07
CA VAL A 247 12.01 13.30 -9.44
C VAL A 247 12.42 11.94 -10.01
N THR A 248 12.82 11.02 -9.14
CA THR A 248 13.26 9.66 -9.51
C THR A 248 12.33 8.60 -8.95
N ILE A 249 12.40 7.38 -9.49
CA ILE A 249 11.67 6.22 -8.96
C ILE A 249 12.65 5.29 -8.26
N ASP A 250 12.36 4.89 -7.02
CA ASP A 250 13.16 3.89 -6.31
C ASP A 250 12.72 2.44 -6.65
N ASN A 251 13.30 1.44 -5.98
CA ASN A 251 12.94 0.04 -6.24
C ASN A 251 11.52 -0.31 -5.79
N ASP A 252 10.99 0.40 -4.80
CA ASP A 252 9.68 0.16 -4.19
C ASP A 252 8.56 0.83 -5.01
N GLY A 253 8.94 1.74 -5.93
CA GLY A 253 8.03 2.48 -6.78
C GLY A 253 7.75 3.90 -6.28
N ASN A 254 8.42 4.36 -5.23
CA ASN A 254 8.23 5.71 -4.69
C ASN A 254 8.78 6.76 -5.64
N TYR A 255 8.11 7.92 -5.68
CA TYR A 255 8.62 9.09 -6.39
C TYR A 255 9.41 9.95 -5.40
N LEU A 256 10.72 10.06 -5.62
CA LEU A 256 11.62 10.81 -4.74
C LEU A 256 11.99 12.14 -5.40
N ALA A 257 11.53 13.24 -4.83
CA ALA A 257 11.83 14.59 -5.28
C ALA A 257 13.10 15.12 -4.58
N TRP A 258 14.14 15.42 -5.35
CA TRP A 258 15.47 15.72 -4.85
C TRP A 258 15.74 17.22 -4.69
N TYR A 259 16.34 17.58 -3.56
CA TYR A 259 16.69 18.94 -3.18
C TYR A 259 18.13 18.99 -2.64
N LYS A 260 18.83 20.09 -2.96
CA LYS A 260 20.15 20.37 -2.41
C LYS A 260 20.00 21.46 -1.36
N LEU A 261 20.36 21.15 -0.12
CA LEU A 261 20.33 22.09 0.99
C LEU A 261 21.75 22.49 1.37
N SER A 262 21.99 23.80 1.44
CA SER A 262 23.19 24.41 1.98
C SER A 262 23.29 24.17 3.49
N ARG A 263 24.44 24.48 4.08
CA ARG A 263 24.65 24.36 5.53
C ARG A 263 23.64 25.22 6.29
N GLY A 264 22.91 24.62 7.25
CA GLY A 264 21.93 25.31 8.08
C GLY A 264 20.66 25.73 7.34
N GLU A 265 20.50 25.33 6.07
CA GLU A 265 19.34 25.70 5.26
C GLU A 265 18.10 24.92 5.74
N LYS A 266 17.00 25.67 5.85
CA LYS A 266 15.65 25.17 6.07
C LYS A 266 14.85 25.39 4.80
N LEU A 267 14.09 24.38 4.38
CA LEU A 267 13.34 24.41 3.13
C LEU A 267 11.95 23.81 3.35
N ASP A 268 10.94 24.65 3.18
CA ASP A 268 9.55 24.24 3.13
C ASP A 268 9.17 23.93 1.69
N ILE A 269 8.56 22.77 1.47
CA ILE A 269 8.09 22.33 0.16
C ILE A 269 6.59 22.07 0.23
N LYS A 270 5.84 22.70 -0.67
CA LYS A 270 4.41 22.54 -0.83
C LYS A 270 4.09 21.73 -2.08
N VAL A 271 3.33 20.65 -1.90
CA VAL A 271 2.89 19.75 -2.96
C VAL A 271 1.36 19.73 -2.98
N ILE A 272 0.79 20.12 -4.12
CA ILE A 272 -0.65 20.10 -4.36
C ILE A 272 -0.94 19.18 -5.54
N GLY A 273 -1.88 18.26 -5.34
CA GLY A 273 -2.21 17.24 -6.32
C GLY A 273 -3.60 16.65 -6.08
N SER A 274 -3.93 15.69 -6.95
CA SER A 274 -5.09 14.84 -6.78
C SER A 274 -4.70 13.38 -6.97
N ALA A 275 -5.42 12.48 -6.32
CA ALA A 275 -5.28 11.04 -6.46
C ALA A 275 -6.61 10.40 -6.82
N LYS A 276 -6.55 9.34 -7.63
CA LYS A 276 -7.69 8.52 -8.00
C LYS A 276 -7.43 7.08 -7.62
N LEU A 277 -8.26 6.54 -6.74
CA LEU A 277 -8.13 5.19 -6.20
C LEU A 277 -9.07 4.21 -6.91
N TYR A 278 -8.65 2.95 -6.96
CA TYR A 278 -9.33 1.84 -7.59
C TYR A 278 -9.38 0.64 -6.65
N THR A 279 -10.46 -0.13 -6.71
CA THR A 279 -10.62 -1.40 -5.98
C THR A 279 -10.03 -2.60 -6.71
N VAL A 280 -9.78 -2.45 -8.00
CA VAL A 280 -9.24 -3.49 -8.88
C VAL A 280 -7.89 -3.03 -9.39
N SER A 281 -6.91 -3.92 -9.34
CA SER A 281 -5.58 -3.67 -9.89
C SER A 281 -5.67 -3.29 -11.37
N LYS A 282 -5.00 -2.18 -11.73
CA LYS A 282 -4.79 -1.78 -13.13
C LYS A 282 -3.77 -2.67 -13.85
N VAL A 283 -2.98 -3.44 -13.10
CA VAL A 283 -1.93 -4.32 -13.64
C VAL A 283 -2.54 -5.67 -14.00
N LYS A 284 -2.58 -5.98 -15.30
CA LYS A 284 -3.15 -7.24 -15.81
C LYS A 284 -2.21 -8.44 -15.67
N ASP A 285 -0.93 -8.23 -15.97
CA ASP A 285 0.10 -9.27 -15.95
C ASP A 285 1.19 -8.89 -14.95
N PRO A 286 0.99 -9.21 -13.66
CA PRO A 286 1.91 -8.81 -12.62
C PRO A 286 3.22 -9.60 -12.71
N ILE A 287 4.35 -8.89 -12.78
CA ILE A 287 5.69 -9.49 -12.80
C ILE A 287 6.51 -8.87 -11.68
N LEU A 288 7.10 -9.73 -10.86
CA LEU A 288 8.10 -9.34 -9.86
C LEU A 288 9.42 -10.05 -10.17
N SER A 289 10.45 -9.25 -10.46
CA SER A 289 11.78 -9.76 -10.79
C SER A 289 12.37 -10.54 -9.62
N GLU A 290 13.23 -11.52 -9.91
CA GLU A 290 13.86 -12.35 -8.88
C GLU A 290 14.69 -11.51 -7.89
N ALA A 291 15.36 -10.47 -8.37
CA ALA A 291 16.08 -9.53 -7.52
C ALA A 291 15.15 -8.84 -6.50
N LEU A 292 13.97 -8.39 -6.94
CA LEU A 292 12.99 -7.77 -6.05
C LEU A 292 12.32 -8.80 -5.13
N ARG A 293 12.03 -10.02 -5.60
CA ARG A 293 11.53 -11.11 -4.73
C ARG A 293 12.49 -11.38 -3.58
N LYS A 294 13.79 -11.47 -3.88
CA LYS A 294 14.82 -11.65 -2.85
C LYS A 294 14.86 -10.46 -1.89
N LYS A 295 14.71 -9.24 -2.41
CA LYS A 295 14.69 -8.02 -1.58
C LYS A 295 13.49 -7.98 -0.64
N TYR A 296 12.29 -8.25 -1.15
CA TYR A 296 11.03 -8.18 -0.40
C TYR A 296 10.75 -9.40 0.48
N THR A 297 11.71 -10.31 0.60
CA THR A 297 11.70 -11.42 1.56
C THR A 297 12.84 -11.35 2.56
N GLN A 298 13.64 -10.27 2.56
CA GLN A 298 14.74 -10.08 3.52
C GLN A 298 14.27 -9.63 4.90
N SER A 299 15.06 -9.97 5.92
CA SER A 299 14.92 -9.43 7.27
C SER A 299 15.36 -7.97 7.32
N ASP A 300 14.78 -7.18 8.21
CA ASP A 300 15.20 -5.80 8.51
C ASP A 300 14.83 -5.46 9.97
N LYS A 301 15.21 -4.26 10.44
CA LYS A 301 15.07 -3.81 11.84
C LYS A 301 13.72 -4.13 12.48
N TYR A 302 12.61 -3.85 11.79
CA TYR A 302 11.25 -4.09 12.28
C TYR A 302 10.56 -5.32 11.68
N TRP A 303 11.24 -6.00 10.75
CA TRP A 303 10.72 -7.17 10.03
C TRP A 303 11.65 -8.36 10.26
N GLU A 304 11.76 -8.78 11.51
CA GLU A 304 12.78 -9.74 11.97
C GLU A 304 12.42 -11.19 11.59
N LYS A 305 12.24 -11.45 10.29
CA LYS A 305 11.74 -12.72 9.73
C LYS A 305 12.62 -13.94 10.05
N ASP A 306 13.91 -13.73 10.32
CA ASP A 306 14.83 -14.82 10.69
C ASP A 306 14.87 -15.09 12.20
N ASN A 307 14.11 -14.36 13.02
CA ASN A 307 14.07 -14.56 14.46
C ASN A 307 13.45 -15.94 14.80
N PRO A 308 14.06 -16.75 15.70
CA PRO A 308 13.54 -18.08 16.06
C PRO A 308 12.08 -18.08 16.55
N ILE A 309 11.62 -17.04 17.23
CA ILE A 309 10.24 -16.94 17.73
C ILE A 309 9.27 -16.73 16.57
N ILE A 310 9.64 -15.91 15.58
CA ILE A 310 8.84 -15.69 14.36
C ILE A 310 8.75 -17.00 13.56
N LEU A 311 9.87 -17.70 13.36
CA LEU A 311 9.90 -18.98 12.64
C LEU A 311 9.08 -20.06 13.36
N ALA A 312 9.21 -20.18 14.68
CA ALA A 312 8.43 -21.12 15.47
C ALA A 312 6.93 -20.82 15.36
N LYS A 313 6.54 -19.54 15.44
CA LYS A 313 5.15 -19.14 15.30
C LYS A 313 4.60 -19.38 13.90
N LEU A 314 5.39 -19.13 12.85
CA LEU A 314 5.00 -19.44 11.49
C LEU A 314 4.70 -20.93 11.30
N ASN A 315 5.56 -21.80 11.83
CA ASN A 315 5.36 -23.25 11.74
C ASN A 315 4.08 -23.71 12.46
N GLU A 316 3.73 -23.06 13.58
CA GLU A 316 2.46 -23.28 14.28
C GLU A 316 1.25 -22.86 13.42
N ILE A 317 1.32 -21.68 12.79
CA ILE A 317 0.25 -21.14 11.93
C ILE A 317 0.01 -22.02 10.71
N LEU A 318 1.07 -22.44 10.03
CA LEU A 318 0.98 -23.20 8.78
C LEU A 318 0.81 -24.71 8.99
N GLY A 319 1.18 -25.23 10.17
CA GLY A 319 1.09 -26.64 10.51
C GLY A 319 2.04 -27.53 9.69
N ILE A 320 1.81 -28.84 9.77
CA ILE A 320 2.68 -29.87 9.17
C ILE A 320 2.57 -29.90 7.64
N ASN A 321 1.40 -29.54 7.10
CA ASN A 321 1.10 -29.55 5.67
C ASN A 321 0.66 -28.15 5.22
N PRO A 322 1.60 -27.22 5.04
CA PRO A 322 1.28 -25.85 4.63
C PRO A 322 0.57 -25.84 3.26
N PRO A 323 -0.42 -24.95 3.04
CA PRO A 323 -1.00 -24.72 1.72
C PRO A 323 0.08 -24.38 0.68
N THR A 324 -0.14 -24.73 -0.58
CA THR A 324 0.80 -24.37 -1.67
C THR A 324 0.58 -22.95 -2.19
N GLU A 325 -0.68 -22.51 -2.24
CA GLU A 325 -1.07 -21.20 -2.77
C GLU A 325 -0.66 -20.05 -1.83
N THR A 326 -0.04 -19.01 -2.39
CA THR A 326 0.43 -17.83 -1.66
C THR A 326 -0.70 -17.12 -0.92
N SER A 327 -1.85 -16.95 -1.56
CA SER A 327 -3.01 -16.29 -0.95
C SER A 327 -3.52 -17.02 0.30
N GLU A 328 -3.50 -18.35 0.32
CA GLU A 328 -3.97 -19.13 1.47
C GLU A 328 -2.99 -19.05 2.65
N LYS A 329 -1.67 -19.10 2.38
CA LYS A 329 -0.66 -18.86 3.43
C LYS A 329 -0.81 -17.46 4.02
N ALA A 330 -0.93 -16.44 3.15
CA ALA A 330 -1.11 -15.06 3.58
C ALA A 330 -2.39 -14.90 4.42
N LYS A 331 -3.48 -15.58 4.05
CA LYS A 331 -4.74 -15.57 4.81
C LYS A 331 -4.60 -16.17 6.20
N LEU A 332 -3.90 -17.29 6.35
CA LEU A 332 -3.65 -17.91 7.66
C LEU A 332 -2.82 -17.01 8.57
N ILE A 333 -1.75 -16.41 8.01
CA ILE A 333 -0.90 -15.45 8.72
C ILE A 333 -1.72 -14.22 9.14
N PHE A 334 -2.50 -13.66 8.22
CA PHE A 334 -3.35 -12.50 8.47
C PHE A 334 -4.35 -12.77 9.60
N ARG A 335 -5.08 -13.88 9.54
CA ARG A 335 -6.05 -14.26 10.59
C ARG A 335 -5.38 -14.44 11.95
N TYR A 336 -4.17 -14.99 11.98
CA TYR A 336 -3.39 -15.08 13.21
C TYR A 336 -3.09 -13.68 13.78
N VAL A 337 -2.55 -12.77 12.96
CA VAL A 337 -2.21 -11.40 13.40
C VAL A 337 -3.44 -10.69 13.95
N VAL A 338 -4.56 -10.72 13.23
CA VAL A 338 -5.84 -10.12 13.66
C VAL A 338 -6.33 -10.70 14.99
N GLY A 339 -6.19 -12.01 15.20
CA GLY A 339 -6.65 -12.68 16.42
C GLY A 339 -5.69 -12.60 17.60
N ALA A 340 -4.39 -12.43 17.34
CA ALA A 340 -3.34 -12.43 18.36
C ALA A 340 -3.12 -11.04 18.97
N LEU A 341 -3.18 -9.99 18.15
CA LEU A 341 -2.91 -8.62 18.59
C LEU A 341 -4.19 -7.91 19.06
N LYS A 342 -4.04 -6.98 19.99
CA LYS A 342 -5.10 -6.07 20.45
C LYS A 342 -4.64 -4.63 20.28
N TYR A 343 -5.47 -3.84 19.62
CA TYR A 343 -5.20 -2.43 19.38
C TYR A 343 -5.18 -1.62 20.68
N ASP A 344 -4.14 -0.80 20.88
CA ASP A 344 -3.95 0.06 22.05
C ASP A 344 -3.90 1.54 21.64
N SER A 345 -5.06 2.20 21.70
CA SER A 345 -5.18 3.63 21.42
C SER A 345 -4.49 4.51 22.46
N GLY A 346 -4.15 3.97 23.64
CA GLY A 346 -3.40 4.68 24.67
C GLY A 346 -1.99 5.04 24.21
N ARG A 347 -1.37 4.21 23.38
CA ARG A 347 -0.03 4.45 22.83
C ARG A 347 0.05 5.66 21.91
N LEU A 348 -1.07 6.13 21.35
CA LEU A 348 -1.09 7.28 20.44
C LEU A 348 -1.03 8.65 21.14
N LYS A 349 -0.98 8.69 22.48
CA LYS A 349 -1.05 9.95 23.24
C LYS A 349 0.32 10.61 23.45
N ASP A 350 1.40 9.84 23.32
CA ASP A 350 2.79 10.26 23.52
C ASP A 350 3.60 10.02 22.23
N ASP A 351 4.90 10.37 22.24
CA ASP A 351 5.80 10.05 21.13
C ASP A 351 5.85 8.53 20.91
N ILE A 352 5.38 8.08 19.75
CA ILE A 352 5.13 6.66 19.49
C ILE A 352 6.45 5.99 19.08
N GLU A 353 7.02 5.19 19.96
CA GLU A 353 8.08 4.26 19.58
C GLU A 353 7.50 3.07 18.80
N ARG A 354 8.05 2.78 17.61
CA ARG A 354 7.72 1.58 16.82
C ARG A 354 8.48 0.35 17.35
N PHE A 355 7.76 -0.72 17.62
CA PHE A 355 8.29 -1.90 18.32
C PHE A 355 8.88 -3.00 17.41
N GLY A 356 8.40 -3.11 16.17
CA GLY A 356 8.74 -4.21 15.26
C GLY A 356 8.04 -5.54 15.59
N ALA A 357 8.25 -6.55 14.74
CA ALA A 357 7.46 -7.78 14.75
C ALA A 357 7.70 -8.65 15.99
N VAL A 358 8.95 -8.80 16.42
CA VAL A 358 9.29 -9.67 17.56
C VAL A 358 8.71 -9.11 18.87
N THR A 359 8.85 -7.81 19.07
CA THR A 359 8.32 -7.14 20.25
C THR A 359 6.78 -7.14 20.23
N ALA A 360 6.15 -6.91 19.08
CA ALA A 360 4.70 -7.03 18.92
C ALA A 360 4.18 -8.43 19.29
N LEU A 361 4.87 -9.48 18.84
CA LEU A 361 4.51 -10.87 19.14
C LEU A 361 4.61 -11.19 20.64
N ASN A 362 5.60 -10.63 21.34
CA ASN A 362 5.78 -10.82 22.79
C ASN A 362 4.85 -9.94 23.63
N ASN A 363 4.39 -8.81 23.10
CA ASN A 363 3.53 -7.84 23.78
C ASN A 363 2.22 -7.62 23.01
N PRO A 364 1.37 -8.65 22.84
CA PRO A 364 0.24 -8.63 21.92
C PRO A 364 -0.83 -7.57 22.24
N THR A 365 -0.86 -7.06 23.48
CA THR A 365 -1.87 -6.09 23.94
C THR A 365 -1.50 -4.63 23.76
N SER A 366 -0.30 -4.34 23.25
CA SER A 366 0.20 -2.98 23.04
C SER A 366 0.61 -2.79 21.58
N ALA A 367 -0.32 -3.01 20.65
CA ALA A 367 -0.08 -2.86 19.21
C ALA A 367 -0.84 -1.64 18.64
N VAL A 368 -0.19 -0.90 17.74
CA VAL A 368 -0.84 0.06 16.83
C VAL A 368 -0.62 -0.40 15.38
N CYS A 369 -1.08 0.37 14.39
CA CYS A 369 -1.07 -0.03 12.97
C CYS A 369 0.31 -0.51 12.46
N MET A 370 1.40 0.09 12.95
CA MET A 370 2.77 -0.34 12.63
C MET A 370 3.05 -1.77 13.09
N GLU A 371 2.72 -2.15 14.33
CA GLU A 371 2.99 -3.51 14.83
C GLU A 371 2.12 -4.59 14.17
N PHE A 372 0.87 -4.27 13.84
CA PHE A 372 0.02 -5.16 13.04
C PHE A 372 0.66 -5.42 11.65
N THR A 373 1.15 -4.36 11.01
CA THR A 373 1.83 -4.41 9.71
C THR A 373 3.15 -5.17 9.79
N ASP A 374 3.97 -4.86 10.79
CA ASP A 374 5.29 -5.47 10.99
C ASP A 374 5.22 -6.96 11.26
N LEU A 375 4.31 -7.40 12.15
CA LEU A 375 4.15 -8.80 12.45
C LEU A 375 3.67 -9.58 11.23
N PHE A 376 2.72 -9.03 10.47
CA PHE A 376 2.27 -9.64 9.22
C PHE A 376 3.43 -9.77 8.22
N ILE A 377 4.20 -8.71 7.99
CA ILE A 377 5.33 -8.70 7.05
C ILE A 377 6.39 -9.72 7.49
N ALA A 378 6.80 -9.73 8.76
CA ALA A 378 7.82 -10.66 9.23
C ALA A 378 7.41 -12.13 9.05
N LEU A 379 6.16 -12.48 9.39
CA LEU A 379 5.62 -13.84 9.20
C LEU A 379 5.51 -14.19 7.71
N ALA A 380 5.02 -13.28 6.87
CA ALA A 380 4.87 -13.49 5.43
C ALA A 380 6.23 -13.65 4.72
N ARG A 381 7.22 -12.81 5.05
CA ARG A 381 8.59 -12.94 4.53
C ARG A 381 9.23 -14.25 4.98
N SER A 382 8.98 -14.68 6.22
CA SER A 382 9.41 -15.99 6.73
C SER A 382 8.82 -17.15 5.92
N ALA A 383 7.59 -16.98 5.42
CA ALA A 383 6.93 -17.95 4.54
C ALA A 383 7.39 -17.86 3.06
N GLY A 384 8.35 -16.99 2.76
CA GLY A 384 8.86 -16.75 1.40
C GLY A 384 7.96 -15.86 0.54
N ILE A 385 7.00 -15.15 1.14
CA ILE A 385 6.05 -14.28 0.44
C ILE A 385 6.63 -12.86 0.37
N PRO A 386 6.86 -12.30 -0.84
CA PRO A 386 7.27 -10.91 -0.99
C PRO A 386 6.22 -9.98 -0.39
N THR A 387 6.64 -9.09 0.50
CA THR A 387 5.75 -8.16 1.21
C THR A 387 6.39 -6.80 1.41
N ARG A 388 5.57 -5.76 1.51
CA ARG A 388 5.97 -4.38 1.78
C ARG A 388 4.91 -3.66 2.61
N GLU A 389 5.34 -2.63 3.32
CA GLU A 389 4.51 -1.71 4.10
C GLU A 389 4.11 -0.53 3.22
N LEU A 390 2.86 -0.09 3.38
CA LEU A 390 2.30 1.11 2.77
C LEU A 390 1.97 2.10 3.88
N ASP A 391 2.46 3.31 3.72
CA ASP A 391 2.12 4.43 4.60
C ASP A 391 1.33 5.47 3.84
N GLY A 392 0.28 5.99 4.45
CA GLY A 392 -0.52 7.03 3.81
C GLY A 392 -1.68 7.53 4.64
N TYR A 393 -2.67 8.08 3.94
CA TYR A 393 -3.90 8.58 4.53
C TYR A 393 -5.02 7.55 4.31
N ALA A 394 -5.70 7.17 5.39
CA ALA A 394 -6.86 6.29 5.30
C ALA A 394 -8.12 7.03 5.78
N TYR A 395 -9.05 7.34 4.87
CA TYR A 395 -10.25 8.10 5.23
C TYR A 395 -11.19 7.27 6.14
N THR A 396 -11.77 7.91 7.16
CA THR A 396 -12.81 7.31 8.00
C THR A 396 -13.76 8.38 8.55
N ALA A 397 -15.08 8.12 8.59
CA ALA A 397 -15.98 8.93 9.42
C ALA A 397 -16.05 8.47 10.88
N ASN A 398 -15.51 7.28 11.21
CA ASN A 398 -15.49 6.76 12.57
C ASN A 398 -14.06 6.39 13.01
N PRO A 399 -13.30 7.35 13.56
CA PRO A 399 -11.91 7.11 13.97
C PRO A 399 -11.78 6.17 15.17
N LYS A 400 -12.87 5.84 15.89
CA LYS A 400 -12.83 4.83 16.97
C LYS A 400 -12.79 3.40 16.41
N LEU A 401 -13.51 3.14 15.31
CA LEU A 401 -13.56 1.82 14.67
C LEU A 401 -12.44 1.63 13.64
N ARG A 402 -11.98 2.72 13.03
CA ARG A 402 -10.86 2.74 12.09
C ARG A 402 -9.86 3.77 12.57
N PRO A 403 -9.00 3.39 13.51
CA PRO A 403 -8.07 4.32 14.08
C PRO A 403 -7.04 4.72 13.04
N LEU A 404 -6.61 5.96 13.17
CA LEU A 404 -5.50 6.56 12.44
C LEU A 404 -4.47 6.95 13.48
N SER A 405 -3.20 7.03 13.10
CA SER A 405 -2.17 7.60 13.97
C SER A 405 -2.61 9.01 14.39
N LEU A 406 -2.72 9.22 15.70
CA LEU A 406 -3.14 10.49 16.31
C LEU A 406 -1.93 11.33 16.70
N ASN A 407 -0.98 11.52 15.78
CA ASN A 407 -0.14 12.71 15.83
C ASN A 407 -0.77 13.78 14.94
N GLN A 408 -0.28 15.02 14.95
CA GLN A 408 -0.95 16.15 14.28
C GLN A 408 -1.32 15.89 12.81
N ASP A 409 -0.60 14.98 12.15
CA ASP A 409 -0.97 14.40 10.88
C ASP A 409 -1.57 13.00 11.01
N ILE A 410 -2.75 12.84 10.43
CA ILE A 410 -3.55 11.63 10.42
C ILE A 410 -2.97 10.67 9.37
N LEU A 411 -2.19 9.67 9.82
CA LEU A 411 -1.57 8.66 8.95
C LEU A 411 -1.95 7.24 9.35
N HIS A 412 -1.84 6.30 8.42
CA HIS A 412 -2.09 4.88 8.63
C HIS A 412 -1.02 4.04 7.93
N ALA A 413 -0.75 2.86 8.48
CA ALA A 413 0.21 1.90 7.96
C ALA A 413 -0.48 0.55 7.76
N TRP A 414 -0.32 -0.04 6.58
CA TRP A 414 -0.88 -1.36 6.24
C TRP A 414 0.03 -2.14 5.30
N PRO A 415 0.02 -3.48 5.33
CA PRO A 415 0.85 -4.28 4.44
C PRO A 415 0.22 -4.56 3.08
N GLU A 416 1.07 -4.92 2.13
CA GLU A 416 0.67 -5.66 0.93
C GLU A 416 1.62 -6.82 0.63
N TYR A 417 1.06 -7.87 0.04
CA TYR A 417 1.80 -9.07 -0.36
C TYR A 417 1.71 -9.30 -1.87
N PHE A 418 2.72 -9.94 -2.45
CA PHE A 418 2.73 -10.26 -3.87
C PHE A 418 2.18 -11.66 -4.13
N ASP A 419 1.18 -11.75 -4.99
CA ASP A 419 0.62 -12.98 -5.53
C ASP A 419 0.91 -13.06 -7.02
N ASP A 420 1.37 -14.21 -7.52
CA ASP A 420 1.78 -14.33 -8.92
C ASP A 420 0.62 -14.21 -9.92
N LYS A 421 -0.62 -14.42 -9.48
CA LYS A 421 -1.83 -14.31 -10.31
C LYS A 421 -2.47 -12.92 -10.20
N LYS A 422 -2.40 -12.29 -9.01
CA LYS A 422 -3.10 -11.02 -8.72
C LYS A 422 -2.18 -9.79 -8.69
N GLY A 423 -0.88 -9.99 -8.52
CA GLY A 423 0.11 -8.94 -8.28
C GLY A 423 0.14 -8.53 -6.82
N TRP A 424 0.40 -7.25 -6.57
CA TRP A 424 0.33 -6.71 -5.22
C TRP A 424 -1.12 -6.72 -4.72
N VAL A 425 -1.31 -7.25 -3.51
CA VAL A 425 -2.60 -7.34 -2.83
C VAL A 425 -2.45 -6.65 -1.48
N MET A 426 -3.15 -5.53 -1.33
CA MET A 426 -3.19 -4.78 -0.07
C MET A 426 -4.16 -5.42 0.91
N VAL A 427 -3.77 -5.47 2.18
CA VAL A 427 -4.59 -6.00 3.28
C VAL A 427 -4.43 -5.13 4.51
N ASP A 428 -5.43 -5.07 5.39
CA ASP A 428 -5.35 -4.27 6.62
C ASP A 428 -5.75 -5.07 7.87
N PRO A 429 -4.76 -5.66 8.58
CA PRO A 429 -5.03 -6.41 9.80
C PRO A 429 -5.44 -5.52 10.98
N THR A 430 -5.12 -4.22 10.95
CA THR A 430 -5.50 -3.27 12.00
C THR A 430 -7.00 -3.01 11.95
N TRP A 431 -7.50 -2.63 10.78
CA TRP A 431 -8.91 -2.30 10.61
C TRP A 431 -9.81 -3.53 10.72
N GLU A 432 -9.37 -4.73 10.32
CA GLU A 432 -10.16 -5.95 10.60
C GLU A 432 -10.33 -6.19 12.11
N ASN A 433 -9.27 -5.99 12.89
CA ASN A 433 -9.31 -6.14 14.35
C ASN A 433 -10.26 -5.12 15.00
N THR A 434 -10.20 -3.85 14.60
CA THR A 434 -10.94 -2.76 15.25
C THR A 434 -12.38 -2.59 14.76
N THR A 435 -12.74 -3.15 13.60
CA THR A 435 -14.11 -3.11 13.05
C THR A 435 -14.96 -4.35 13.36
N GLY A 436 -14.49 -5.23 14.25
CA GLY A 436 -15.25 -6.42 14.66
C GLY A 436 -15.24 -7.55 13.61
N GLY A 437 -14.19 -7.64 12.78
CA GLY A 437 -14.01 -8.72 11.80
C GLY A 437 -14.67 -8.47 10.45
N VAL A 438 -14.78 -7.20 10.02
CA VAL A 438 -15.04 -6.86 8.62
C VAL A 438 -13.83 -7.30 7.80
N ASP A 439 -14.06 -8.01 6.70
CA ASP A 439 -12.97 -8.56 5.88
C ASP A 439 -12.14 -7.42 5.23
N TYR A 440 -10.91 -7.27 5.70
CA TYR A 440 -9.86 -6.41 5.11
C TYR A 440 -8.71 -7.23 4.52
N PHE A 441 -8.88 -8.54 4.34
CA PHE A 441 -7.93 -9.42 3.67
C PHE A 441 -8.28 -9.60 2.18
N SER A 442 -9.52 -9.93 1.89
CA SER A 442 -9.98 -10.21 0.52
C SER A 442 -10.31 -8.93 -0.24
N LYS A 443 -10.41 -7.80 0.48
CA LYS A 443 -10.87 -6.51 -0.01
C LYS A 443 -10.14 -5.40 0.73
N LEU A 444 -9.48 -4.52 -0.02
CA LEU A 444 -9.20 -3.18 0.45
C LEU A 444 -10.24 -2.20 -0.13
N ASP A 445 -10.56 -1.17 0.64
CA ASP A 445 -11.55 -0.17 0.28
C ASP A 445 -10.98 0.96 -0.60
N LEU A 446 -11.78 1.99 -0.86
CA LEU A 446 -11.38 3.16 -1.65
C LEU A 446 -10.92 4.33 -0.78
N ASN A 447 -10.54 4.05 0.48
CA ASN A 447 -10.19 5.06 1.47
C ASN A 447 -8.68 5.14 1.73
N HIS A 448 -7.91 4.14 1.30
CA HIS A 448 -6.48 4.00 1.53
C HIS A 448 -5.64 4.67 0.44
N PHE A 449 -5.26 5.92 0.67
CA PHE A 449 -4.40 6.68 -0.23
C PHE A 449 -2.93 6.57 0.19
N VAL A 450 -2.11 5.90 -0.62
CA VAL A 450 -0.68 5.66 -0.36
C VAL A 450 0.14 6.93 -0.57
N PHE A 451 0.96 7.28 0.42
CA PHE A 451 1.98 8.33 0.33
C PHE A 451 3.39 7.78 0.11
N ALA A 452 3.71 6.64 0.73
CA ALA A 452 5.01 5.99 0.60
C ALA A 452 4.89 4.47 0.70
N ILE A 453 5.83 3.77 0.06
CA ILE A 453 5.94 2.33 -0.01
C ILE A 453 7.29 1.92 0.58
N LYS A 454 7.29 1.04 1.57
CA LYS A 454 8.47 0.51 2.25
C LYS A 454 8.58 -0.98 1.99
N GLY A 455 9.38 -1.37 1.01
CA GLY A 455 9.67 -2.77 0.72
C GLY A 455 11.15 -3.10 0.93
N SER A 456 11.99 -2.20 0.44
CA SER A 456 13.45 -2.29 0.49
C SER A 456 14.04 -1.96 1.86
N SER A 457 13.32 -1.19 2.66
CA SER A 457 13.71 -0.75 3.99
C SER A 457 12.46 -0.64 4.87
N SER A 458 12.56 -1.09 6.10
CA SER A 458 11.53 -0.96 7.13
C SER A 458 11.37 0.46 7.64
N SER A 459 12.25 1.39 7.26
CA SER A 459 12.23 2.77 7.77
C SER A 459 12.18 3.85 6.69
N GLN A 460 12.49 3.52 5.43
CA GLN A 460 12.64 4.50 4.36
C GLN A 460 11.86 4.10 3.10
N PRO A 461 11.31 5.08 2.36
CA PRO A 461 11.32 6.51 2.67
C PRO A 461 10.30 6.88 3.76
N ALA A 462 10.44 8.08 4.33
CA ALA A 462 9.42 8.63 5.24
C ALA A 462 8.19 9.11 4.42
N PRO A 463 6.96 8.89 4.89
CA PRO A 463 5.75 9.40 4.21
C PRO A 463 5.56 10.90 4.45
N ALA A 464 4.69 11.53 3.64
CA ALA A 464 4.23 12.88 3.90
C ALA A 464 3.65 13.01 5.33
N GLY A 465 3.89 14.15 5.98
CA GLY A 465 3.57 14.34 7.40
C GLY A 465 4.66 13.88 8.39
N SER A 466 5.67 13.13 7.93
CA SER A 466 6.83 12.78 8.78
C SER A 466 8.01 13.75 8.65
N TYR A 467 7.98 14.67 7.67
CA TYR A 467 9.05 15.64 7.42
C TYR A 467 8.82 16.90 8.25
N LYS A 468 9.34 16.93 9.48
CA LYS A 468 9.19 18.02 10.45
C LYS A 468 10.52 18.69 10.77
N TYR A 469 10.46 19.97 11.13
CA TYR A 469 11.59 20.60 11.83
C TYR A 469 11.75 20.00 13.23
N GLN A 470 12.99 19.93 13.71
CA GLN A 470 13.26 19.42 15.05
C GLN A 470 12.53 20.26 16.11
N GLY A 471 11.79 19.57 16.99
CA GLY A 471 11.05 20.20 18.09
C GLY A 471 9.80 20.97 17.65
N GLN A 472 9.37 20.83 16.39
CA GLN A 472 8.11 21.38 15.90
C GLN A 472 7.16 20.25 15.52
N ASP A 473 5.93 20.39 15.99
CA ASP A 473 4.83 19.54 15.64
C ASP A 473 3.81 20.44 14.94
N SER A 474 3.69 20.27 13.62
CA SER A 474 2.81 21.00 12.71
C SER A 474 1.82 20.03 12.06
N ARG A 475 0.70 20.54 11.54
CA ARG A 475 -0.21 19.77 10.68
C ARG A 475 0.11 20.08 9.22
N ASP A 476 0.72 19.13 8.54
CA ASP A 476 1.25 19.30 7.18
C ASP A 476 0.50 18.47 6.12
N VAL A 477 -0.37 17.58 6.56
CA VAL A 477 -1.18 16.72 5.68
C VAL A 477 -2.62 17.22 5.68
N LYS A 478 -3.07 17.66 4.51
CA LYS A 478 -4.48 17.93 4.24
C LYS A 478 -4.94 17.11 3.04
N VAL A 479 -5.89 16.21 3.28
CA VAL A 479 -6.54 15.40 2.25
C VAL A 479 -8.04 15.61 2.33
N THR A 480 -8.69 15.82 1.19
CA THR A 480 -10.14 16.00 1.09
C THR A 480 -10.70 15.16 -0.05
N LEU A 481 -11.92 14.64 0.12
CA LEU A 481 -12.63 13.97 -0.97
C LEU A 481 -12.95 14.99 -2.07
N SER A 482 -12.76 14.59 -3.33
CA SER A 482 -12.97 15.46 -4.49
C SER A 482 -14.04 14.89 -5.40
N ASP A 483 -14.76 15.79 -6.07
CA ASP A 483 -15.69 15.45 -7.16
C ASP A 483 -15.20 15.91 -8.53
N VAL A 484 -14.08 16.64 -8.58
CA VAL A 484 -13.51 17.28 -9.77
C VAL A 484 -12.91 16.27 -10.73
N ASP A 485 -12.85 16.61 -12.02
CA ASP A 485 -12.26 15.74 -13.04
C ASP A 485 -10.75 15.49 -12.80
N PHE A 486 -10.37 14.22 -12.84
CA PHE A 486 -8.98 13.78 -12.74
C PHE A 486 -8.29 13.88 -14.11
N LEU A 487 -7.67 15.03 -14.40
CA LEU A 487 -7.08 15.35 -15.71
C LEU A 487 -5.54 15.26 -15.70
N GLY A 488 -5.02 14.03 -15.87
CA GLY A 488 -3.59 13.78 -16.06
C GLY A 488 -3.15 13.96 -17.51
N LYS A 489 -2.11 14.79 -17.74
CA LYS A 489 -1.50 15.02 -19.05
C LYS A 489 0.03 15.04 -18.92
N PRO A 490 0.73 13.93 -19.23
CA PRO A 490 2.19 13.98 -19.30
C PRO A 490 2.62 14.86 -20.48
N GLN A 491 3.73 15.57 -20.32
CA GLN A 491 4.29 16.44 -21.36
C GLN A 491 5.81 16.29 -21.33
N ILE A 492 6.40 15.87 -22.44
CA ILE A 492 7.83 15.55 -22.47
C ILE A 492 8.58 16.61 -23.25
N ASP A 493 9.73 16.99 -22.72
CA ASP A 493 10.74 17.81 -23.37
C ASP A 493 12.05 17.02 -23.45
N VAL A 494 12.79 17.20 -24.54
CA VAL A 494 14.08 16.53 -24.77
C VAL A 494 15.14 17.57 -25.05
N THR A 495 16.13 17.61 -24.17
CA THR A 495 17.30 18.48 -24.31
C THR A 495 18.56 17.66 -24.57
N PHE A 496 19.53 18.27 -25.23
CA PHE A 496 20.77 17.62 -25.62
C PHE A 496 21.96 18.43 -25.12
N GLU A 497 22.90 17.77 -24.45
CA GLU A 497 24.13 18.34 -23.95
C GLU A 497 25.33 17.67 -24.62
N ASN A 498 26.18 18.48 -25.26
CA ASN A 498 27.38 18.02 -25.96
C ASN A 498 28.42 19.14 -26.00
N LYS A 499 29.69 18.78 -26.20
CA LYS A 499 30.72 19.76 -26.56
C LYS A 499 30.36 20.37 -27.92
N ASN A 500 30.38 21.70 -28.01
CA ASN A 500 30.10 22.44 -29.23
C ASN A 500 31.27 23.38 -29.54
N PRO A 501 32.00 23.20 -30.66
CA PRO A 501 31.82 22.18 -31.68
C PRO A 501 32.23 20.77 -31.20
N ILE A 502 31.68 19.74 -31.84
CA ILE A 502 32.15 18.35 -31.73
C ILE A 502 33.46 18.25 -32.52
N LEU A 503 34.49 17.65 -31.91
CA LEU A 503 35.80 17.47 -32.57
C LEU A 503 35.74 16.28 -33.52
N ALA A 504 36.03 16.54 -34.79
CA ALA A 504 36.06 15.50 -35.82
C ALA A 504 37.17 14.46 -35.54
N GLY A 505 36.83 13.18 -35.71
CA GLY A 505 37.69 12.00 -35.64
C GLY A 505 38.05 11.54 -34.24
N PHE A 506 37.54 12.21 -33.20
CA PHE A 506 37.68 11.77 -31.81
C PHE A 506 36.37 11.21 -31.27
N PRO A 507 36.41 10.16 -30.43
CA PRO A 507 35.24 9.69 -29.70
C PRO A 507 34.64 10.82 -28.85
N GLY A 508 33.37 11.11 -29.07
CA GLY A 508 32.62 12.08 -28.29
C GLY A 508 31.52 11.41 -27.48
N LYS A 509 30.86 12.23 -26.66
CA LYS A 509 29.65 11.85 -25.93
C LYS A 509 28.58 12.90 -26.15
N ILE A 510 27.35 12.46 -26.28
CA ILE A 510 26.16 13.30 -26.18
C ILE A 510 25.31 12.80 -25.02
N LYS A 511 24.88 13.72 -24.18
CA LYS A 511 23.89 13.44 -23.15
C LYS A 511 22.52 13.90 -23.65
N VAL A 512 21.56 12.99 -23.64
CA VAL A 512 20.16 13.26 -23.97
C VAL A 512 19.38 13.24 -22.66
N LYS A 513 18.69 14.33 -22.37
CA LYS A 513 17.94 14.52 -21.14
C LYS A 513 16.45 14.64 -21.47
N VAL A 514 15.68 13.66 -21.05
CA VAL A 514 14.24 13.57 -21.26
C VAL A 514 13.53 13.98 -19.98
N THR A 515 12.80 15.09 -20.02
CA THR A 515 12.16 15.69 -18.84
C THR A 515 10.65 15.64 -19.00
N ASN A 516 9.93 15.18 -17.97
CA ASN A 516 8.47 15.27 -17.91
C ASN A 516 8.07 16.58 -17.24
N LEU A 517 7.58 17.53 -18.03
CA LEU A 517 7.04 18.82 -17.60
C LEU A 517 5.55 18.75 -17.27
N GLY A 518 4.88 17.64 -17.59
CA GLY A 518 3.46 17.45 -17.34
C GLY A 518 3.14 17.10 -15.89
N ASN A 519 1.86 17.12 -15.55
CA ASN A 519 1.34 16.87 -14.21
C ASN A 519 1.11 15.38 -13.89
N ALA A 520 1.37 14.49 -14.83
CA ALA A 520 1.09 13.06 -14.73
C ALA A 520 2.31 12.23 -15.12
N PHE A 521 2.33 10.98 -14.64
CA PHE A 521 3.35 9.99 -14.98
C PHE A 521 3.44 9.73 -16.49
N TYR A 522 4.67 9.62 -17.00
CA TYR A 522 4.93 9.19 -18.38
C TYR A 522 5.42 7.75 -18.41
N PRO A 523 4.68 6.82 -19.05
CA PRO A 523 5.06 5.42 -19.10
C PRO A 523 6.31 5.22 -19.97
N SER A 524 7.01 4.10 -19.75
CA SER A 524 8.16 3.72 -20.57
C SER A 524 7.74 3.54 -22.03
N ASN A 525 8.37 4.30 -22.92
CA ASN A 525 8.17 4.20 -24.36
C ASN A 525 9.49 3.87 -25.07
N ASP A 526 9.38 3.24 -26.23
CA ASP A 526 10.52 3.05 -27.11
C ASP A 526 11.02 4.40 -27.63
N MET A 527 12.33 4.53 -27.70
CA MET A 527 13.03 5.73 -28.14
C MET A 527 13.98 5.35 -29.27
N SER A 528 14.01 6.17 -30.32
CA SER A 528 15.06 6.07 -31.33
C SER A 528 15.81 7.38 -31.43
N ILE A 529 17.11 7.28 -31.62
CA ILE A 529 18.00 8.41 -31.81
C ILE A 529 18.77 8.21 -33.11
N SER A 530 18.84 9.26 -33.92
CA SER A 530 19.55 9.25 -35.18
C SER A 530 20.24 10.58 -35.43
N ALA A 531 21.21 10.56 -36.33
CA ALA A 531 21.83 11.75 -36.87
C ALA A 531 22.05 11.57 -38.37
N GLY A 532 22.30 12.65 -39.11
CA GLY A 532 22.50 12.59 -40.56
C GLY A 532 23.85 11.97 -40.94
N LYS A 533 24.94 12.42 -40.30
CA LYS A 533 26.32 12.01 -40.62
C LYS A 533 27.08 11.42 -39.42
N ILE A 534 26.74 11.84 -38.21
CA ILE A 534 27.33 11.34 -36.98
C ILE A 534 26.81 9.92 -36.71
N SER A 535 27.72 8.99 -36.41
CA SER A 535 27.34 7.66 -35.94
C SER A 535 27.13 7.69 -34.43
N ILE A 536 25.93 7.37 -33.98
CA ILE A 536 25.58 7.26 -32.56
C ILE A 536 25.71 5.80 -32.13
N LEU A 537 26.37 5.56 -31.02
CA LEU A 537 26.63 4.22 -30.48
C LEU A 537 25.61 3.86 -29.39
N ASN A 538 25.40 2.56 -29.16
CA ASN A 538 24.52 2.00 -28.13
C ASN A 538 23.05 2.45 -28.26
N THR A 539 22.54 2.46 -29.49
CA THR A 539 21.17 2.91 -29.80
C THR A 539 20.14 1.76 -29.82
N GLU A 540 20.58 0.52 -29.65
CA GLU A 540 19.70 -0.65 -29.71
C GLU A 540 18.78 -0.71 -28.49
N ASN A 541 17.48 -0.90 -28.72
CA ASN A 541 16.45 -1.08 -27.69
C ASN A 541 16.41 0.04 -26.62
N LEU A 542 16.71 1.28 -27.00
CA LEU A 542 16.60 2.42 -26.10
C LEU A 542 15.14 2.61 -25.67
N LYS A 543 14.93 2.66 -24.36
CA LYS A 543 13.64 2.98 -23.75
C LYS A 543 13.80 4.20 -22.87
N SER A 544 12.82 5.09 -22.88
CA SER A 544 12.80 6.27 -21.99
C SER A 544 12.81 5.89 -20.50
N GLY A 545 12.39 4.66 -20.19
CA GLY A 545 11.99 4.28 -18.84
C GLY A 545 10.73 5.03 -18.40
N PRO A 546 10.16 4.64 -17.26
CA PRO A 546 9.10 5.41 -16.62
C PRO A 546 9.65 6.75 -16.09
N ILE A 547 8.95 7.86 -16.34
CA ILE A 547 9.37 9.20 -15.91
C ILE A 547 8.22 9.86 -15.12
N PRO A 548 8.36 10.03 -13.78
CA PRO A 548 7.39 10.74 -12.96
C PRO A 548 7.17 12.18 -13.44
N SER A 549 6.08 12.79 -13.01
CA SER A 549 5.88 14.23 -13.18
C SER A 549 7.06 15.00 -12.57
N PHE A 550 7.56 16.01 -13.29
CA PHE A 550 8.78 16.77 -12.94
C PHE A 550 10.07 15.93 -12.88
N GLY A 551 10.03 14.67 -13.32
CA GLY A 551 11.16 13.76 -13.39
C GLY A 551 11.97 13.90 -14.68
N THR A 552 13.19 13.37 -14.64
CA THR A 552 14.14 13.38 -15.75
C THR A 552 14.87 12.05 -15.87
N ALA A 553 14.90 11.49 -17.08
CA ALA A 553 15.78 10.41 -17.49
C ALA A 553 16.98 10.95 -18.32
N GLU A 554 18.18 10.47 -18.04
CA GLU A 554 19.40 10.86 -18.74
C GLU A 554 20.04 9.66 -19.45
N PHE A 555 20.42 9.87 -20.71
CA PHE A 555 21.08 8.88 -21.56
C PHE A 555 22.42 9.44 -22.04
N GLU A 556 23.50 8.72 -21.76
CA GLU A 556 24.83 9.10 -22.25
C GLU A 556 25.22 8.18 -23.41
N LEU A 557 25.31 8.76 -24.60
CA LEU A 557 25.54 8.02 -25.84
C LEU A 557 26.89 8.40 -26.44
N GLY A 558 27.64 7.40 -26.88
CA GLY A 558 28.88 7.61 -27.61
C GLY A 558 28.61 8.09 -29.03
N ILE A 559 29.45 9.00 -29.53
CA ILE A 559 29.38 9.46 -30.92
C ILE A 559 30.72 9.28 -31.64
N LYS A 560 30.66 9.00 -32.94
CA LYS A 560 31.80 8.91 -33.84
C LYS A 560 31.53 9.69 -35.12
N THR A 561 32.54 10.37 -35.63
CA THR A 561 32.53 10.98 -36.96
C THR A 561 33.43 10.18 -37.91
N ALA A 562 33.22 10.32 -39.22
CA ALA A 562 33.90 9.50 -40.22
C ALA A 562 35.39 9.87 -40.39
N SER A 563 35.74 11.15 -40.31
CA SER A 563 37.12 11.63 -40.52
C SER A 563 37.55 12.66 -39.47
N LEU A 564 38.87 12.84 -39.32
CA LEU A 564 39.53 13.87 -38.51
C LEU A 564 39.48 15.28 -39.14
N PHE A 565 39.16 15.35 -40.44
CA PHE A 565 39.17 16.58 -41.23
C PHE A 565 37.78 17.11 -41.55
N ASP A 566 36.73 16.45 -41.07
CA ASP A 566 35.36 16.82 -41.38
C ASP A 566 34.99 18.18 -40.75
N SER A 567 34.30 19.00 -41.55
CA SER A 567 33.65 20.22 -41.11
C SER A 567 32.23 20.25 -41.67
N TYR A 568 31.22 20.07 -40.83
CA TYR A 568 29.82 20.10 -41.24
C TYR A 568 28.89 20.40 -40.07
N THR A 569 27.68 20.85 -40.38
CA THR A 569 26.56 20.85 -39.44
C THR A 569 25.79 19.55 -39.62
N ASP A 570 25.33 18.97 -38.52
CA ASP A 570 24.47 17.80 -38.49
C ASP A 570 23.26 18.04 -37.59
N GLU A 571 22.20 17.26 -37.78
CA GLU A 571 21.00 17.29 -36.94
C GLU A 571 20.88 15.97 -36.19
N ILE A 572 20.88 16.03 -34.86
CA ILE A 572 20.58 14.87 -34.02
C ILE A 572 19.09 14.91 -33.70
N THR A 573 18.41 13.81 -34.00
CA THR A 573 16.97 13.64 -33.81
C THR A 573 16.68 12.54 -32.79
N VAL A 574 15.77 12.82 -31.87
CA VAL A 574 15.13 11.81 -31.00
C VAL A 574 13.66 11.70 -31.39
N LEU A 575 13.22 10.48 -31.70
CA LEU A 575 11.81 10.15 -31.90
C LEU A 575 11.33 9.34 -30.69
N MET A 576 10.27 9.81 -30.05
CA MET A 576 9.70 9.18 -28.86
C MET A 576 8.23 9.57 -28.72
N GLY A 577 7.36 8.58 -28.47
CA GLY A 577 5.92 8.83 -28.27
C GLY A 577 5.24 9.56 -29.44
N GLY A 578 5.71 9.33 -30.67
CA GLY A 578 5.20 10.01 -31.88
C GLY A 578 5.67 11.46 -32.05
N GLN A 579 6.52 11.97 -31.15
CA GLN A 579 7.07 13.33 -31.20
C GLN A 579 8.52 13.31 -31.72
N LYS A 580 8.90 14.37 -32.45
CA LYS A 580 10.25 14.57 -32.98
C LYS A 580 10.92 15.74 -32.24
N PHE A 581 12.05 15.46 -31.61
CA PHE A 581 12.92 16.45 -30.98
C PHE A 581 14.24 16.50 -31.72
N SER A 582 14.78 17.69 -31.98
CA SER A 582 15.99 17.81 -32.82
C SER A 582 16.89 18.94 -32.37
N LYS A 583 18.20 18.73 -32.49
CA LYS A 583 19.22 19.75 -32.22
C LYS A 583 20.28 19.75 -33.32
N GLN A 584 20.60 20.94 -33.82
CA GLN A 584 21.74 21.14 -34.70
C GLN A 584 23.05 21.12 -33.91
N VAL A 585 24.04 20.43 -34.44
CA VAL A 585 25.39 20.34 -33.88
C VAL A 585 26.43 20.64 -34.96
N GLU A 586 27.50 21.33 -34.57
CA GLU A 586 28.63 21.60 -35.47
C GLU A 586 29.75 20.59 -35.21
N VAL A 587 30.29 19.99 -36.28
CA VAL A 587 31.50 19.19 -36.27
C VAL A 587 32.61 20.02 -36.90
N LYS A 588 33.75 20.16 -36.19
CA LYS A 588 34.94 20.88 -36.69
C LYS A 588 36.21 20.03 -36.56
N PRO A 589 37.15 20.16 -37.50
CA PRO A 589 38.39 19.41 -37.47
C PRO A 589 39.29 19.89 -36.33
N PHE A 590 39.99 18.94 -35.69
CA PHE A 590 40.91 19.23 -34.59
C PHE A 590 42.10 20.11 -35.03
N ILE A 591 42.54 19.96 -36.28
CA ILE A 591 43.83 20.48 -36.77
C ILE A 591 43.79 22.00 -37.09
N ILE A 592 42.61 22.60 -37.25
CA ILE A 592 42.53 23.99 -37.76
C ILE A 592 42.53 25.04 -36.64
N PHE A 593 42.13 24.72 -35.41
CA PHE A 593 41.79 25.76 -34.42
C PHE A 593 42.88 26.12 -33.39
N GLN A 594 43.96 25.34 -33.22
CA GLN A 594 45.00 25.66 -32.24
C GLN A 594 46.44 25.53 -32.74
N THR A 595 46.72 24.60 -33.66
CA THR A 595 48.09 24.29 -34.06
C THR A 595 48.52 24.91 -35.38
N ALA A 596 47.63 25.19 -36.33
CA ALA A 596 48.02 25.69 -37.65
C ALA A 596 48.81 27.03 -37.61
N PRO A 597 48.42 28.06 -36.81
CA PRO A 597 49.23 29.27 -36.68
C PRO A 597 50.57 28.99 -35.99
N ALA A 598 50.55 28.20 -34.90
CA ALA A 598 51.75 27.88 -34.14
C ALA A 598 52.77 27.03 -34.93
N LEU A 599 52.29 26.08 -35.73
CA LEU A 599 53.09 25.28 -36.65
C LEU A 599 53.62 26.16 -37.78
N GLY A 600 52.81 27.08 -38.30
CA GLY A 600 53.23 28.09 -39.27
C GLY A 600 54.35 28.98 -38.73
N PHE A 601 54.21 29.50 -37.50
CA PHE A 601 55.23 30.28 -36.82
C PHE A 601 56.50 29.46 -36.51
N ALA A 602 56.36 28.19 -36.12
CA ALA A 602 57.48 27.29 -35.88
C ALA A 602 58.25 26.98 -37.17
N ILE A 603 57.55 26.69 -38.27
CA ILE A 603 58.17 26.45 -39.58
C ILE A 603 58.84 27.72 -40.11
N ALA A 604 58.18 28.88 -40.00
CA ALA A 604 58.76 30.17 -40.38
C ALA A 604 60.01 30.48 -39.55
N GLY A 605 59.97 30.25 -38.23
CA GLY A 605 61.13 30.39 -37.34
C GLY A 605 62.28 29.47 -37.74
N LEU A 606 61.99 28.20 -38.07
CA LEU A 606 63.00 27.24 -38.51
C LEU A 606 63.63 27.66 -39.84
N MET A 607 62.84 28.18 -40.79
CA MET A 607 63.36 28.72 -42.06
C MET A 607 64.26 29.94 -41.86
N VAL A 608 63.93 30.83 -40.92
CA VAL A 608 64.78 31.99 -40.59
C VAL A 608 66.11 31.52 -40.00
N VAL A 609 66.10 30.56 -39.08
CA VAL A 609 67.33 29.99 -38.50
C VAL A 609 68.20 29.33 -39.58
N LEU A 610 67.58 28.57 -40.49
CA LEU A 610 68.28 27.91 -41.60
C LEU A 610 68.89 28.94 -42.58
N TYR A 611 68.15 29.99 -42.90
CA TYR A 611 68.64 31.08 -43.75
C TYR A 611 69.83 31.80 -43.11
N LEU A 612 69.72 32.16 -41.83
CA LEU A 612 70.79 32.83 -41.09
C LEU A 612 72.04 31.94 -40.94
N THR A 613 71.88 30.63 -40.76
CA THR A 613 73.03 29.70 -40.72
C THR A 613 73.70 29.59 -42.09
N ILE A 614 72.95 29.45 -43.18
CA ILE A 614 73.52 29.42 -44.55
C ILE A 614 74.23 30.75 -44.85
N LEU A 615 73.60 31.88 -44.54
CA LEU A 615 74.18 33.20 -44.71
C LEU A 615 75.47 33.35 -43.87
N GLY A 616 75.46 32.88 -42.63
CA GLY A 616 76.63 32.84 -41.75
C GLY A 616 77.78 32.00 -42.32
N VAL A 617 77.48 30.81 -42.86
CA VAL A 617 78.47 29.94 -43.53
C VAL A 617 79.02 30.59 -44.79
N LEU A 618 78.18 31.27 -45.59
CA LEU A 618 78.61 32.00 -46.79
C LEU A 618 79.50 33.20 -46.45
N ILE A 619 79.15 33.97 -45.41
CA ILE A 619 79.96 35.09 -44.90
C ILE A 619 81.30 34.56 -44.35
N TYR A 620 81.27 33.47 -43.58
CA TYR A 620 82.48 32.83 -43.04
C TYR A 620 83.40 32.35 -44.16
N ARG A 621 82.86 31.64 -45.17
CA ARG A 621 83.62 31.24 -46.37
C ARG A 621 84.21 32.44 -47.09
N LYS A 622 83.45 33.52 -47.31
CA LYS A 622 83.95 34.72 -48.00
C LYS A 622 85.03 35.47 -47.22
N ARG A 623 85.05 35.37 -45.88
CA ARG A 623 85.97 36.10 -45.00
C ARG A 623 87.21 35.29 -44.60
N PHE A 624 87.13 33.96 -44.61
CA PHE A 624 88.18 33.06 -44.10
C PHE A 624 88.61 31.94 -45.06
N ALA A 625 87.96 31.74 -46.21
CA ALA A 625 88.52 30.91 -47.28
C ALA A 625 89.47 31.76 -48.13
N LYS A 626 90.73 31.82 -47.69
CA LYS A 626 91.89 32.19 -48.50
C LYS A 626 92.66 30.93 -48.82
#